data_AF-A0A3S8U934-F1
#
_entry.id   AF-A0A3S8U934-F1
#
_cell.length_a   1.000
_cell.length_b   1.000
_cell.length_c   1.000
_cell.angle_alpha   90.00
_cell.angle_beta   90.00
_cell.angle_gamma   90.00
#
_symmetry.space_group_name_H-M   'P 1'
#
loop_
_entity.id
_entity.type
_entity.pdbx_description
1 polymer ?
#
loop_
_entity_poly.entity_id
_entity_poly.type
_entity_poly.pdbx_seq_one_letter_code
_entity_poly.pdbx_strand_id
1 'polypeptide(L)'
;MTGFSPDEMMTVAAARALSSRDVCFVGIGAPSAACNLARLTHAPDITLIYESGTIGTAPQVLPLSIGDGELCDTAVTTVPVPEMFRYWLQGGRITVGFLGAAQLDRFGNINTTVVGDYNAPKVRLPGGGGAPEIASSSQQIFITMKQSKRSFVPKIDFFTSFGHGNGGSHRQDLGITTAGPSLLVTDMAVWRPDPVTKEFTVISLHPGVTLQDMADTVGWTIRYSDAMTETPAPTAEELEVLRALKARTQAAHNREVAS
;
A
#
# COMPACT_ATOMS: atom_id res chain seq x y z
N MET A 1 -13.74 1.94 24.42
CA MET A 1 -12.43 1.93 23.76
C MET A 1 -12.34 0.65 22.95
N THR A 2 -12.07 0.76 21.65
CA THR A 2 -11.86 -0.40 20.77
C THR A 2 -10.61 -1.17 21.21
N GLY A 3 -10.62 -2.49 21.12
CA GLY A 3 -9.50 -3.36 21.53
C GLY A 3 -8.31 -3.39 20.56
N PHE A 4 -8.22 -2.42 19.64
CA PHE A 4 -7.25 -2.34 18.57
C PHE A 4 -6.90 -0.89 18.23
N SER A 5 -5.70 -0.66 17.69
CA SER A 5 -5.27 0.67 17.23
C SER A 5 -5.69 0.96 15.77
N PRO A 6 -5.72 2.23 15.34
CA PRO A 6 -5.96 2.59 13.93
C PRO A 6 -4.97 1.92 12.97
N ASP A 7 -3.71 1.77 13.38
CA ASP A 7 -2.67 1.10 12.58
C ASP A 7 -2.93 -0.40 12.43
N GLU A 8 -3.45 -1.06 13.47
CA GLU A 8 -3.88 -2.46 13.41
C GLU A 8 -5.08 -2.60 12.48
N MET A 9 -6.08 -1.72 12.59
CA MET A 9 -7.26 -1.70 11.71
C MET A 9 -6.86 -1.53 10.23
N MET A 10 -6.00 -0.55 9.92
CA MET A 10 -5.48 -0.33 8.55
C MET A 10 -4.77 -1.57 8.00
N THR A 11 -3.89 -2.18 8.81
CA THR A 11 -3.13 -3.36 8.39
C THR A 11 -4.06 -4.55 8.12
N VAL A 12 -5.04 -4.79 9.00
CA VAL A 12 -6.03 -5.87 8.87
C VAL A 12 -6.93 -5.64 7.66
N ALA A 13 -7.43 -4.42 7.45
CA ALA A 13 -8.25 -4.08 6.30
C ALA A 13 -7.50 -4.27 4.97
N ALA A 14 -6.22 -3.90 4.92
CA ALA A 14 -5.37 -4.15 3.75
C ALA A 14 -5.10 -5.65 3.54
N ALA A 15 -4.87 -6.42 4.61
CA ALA A 15 -4.63 -7.86 4.55
C ALA A 15 -5.86 -8.61 3.99
N ARG A 16 -7.06 -8.28 4.44
CA ARG A 16 -8.34 -8.90 4.01
C ARG A 16 -8.65 -8.73 2.53
N ALA A 17 -8.02 -7.78 1.86
CA ALA A 17 -8.20 -7.57 0.42
C ALA A 17 -7.38 -8.53 -0.44
N LEU A 18 -6.51 -9.33 0.17
CA LEU A 18 -5.61 -10.26 -0.50
C LEU A 18 -6.16 -11.69 -0.50
N SER A 19 -5.61 -12.53 -1.37
CA SER A 19 -5.96 -13.94 -1.49
C SER A 19 -4.73 -14.81 -1.75
N SER A 20 -4.85 -16.13 -1.54
CA SER A 20 -3.79 -17.10 -1.88
C SER A 20 -3.39 -17.09 -3.36
N ARG A 21 -4.18 -16.48 -4.25
CA ARG A 21 -3.88 -16.40 -5.68
C ARG A 21 -3.07 -15.17 -6.06
N ASP A 22 -2.86 -14.25 -5.12
CA ASP A 22 -2.18 -13.00 -5.41
C ASP A 22 -0.66 -13.17 -5.48
N VAL A 23 -0.07 -12.51 -6.46
CA VAL A 23 1.37 -12.28 -6.59
C VAL A 23 1.60 -10.82 -6.25
N CYS A 24 2.02 -10.59 -5.01
CA CYS A 24 2.14 -9.26 -4.43
C CYS A 24 3.54 -8.71 -4.58
N PHE A 25 3.66 -7.55 -5.20
CA PHE A 25 4.87 -6.73 -5.13
C PHE A 25 4.79 -5.87 -3.87
N VAL A 26 5.62 -6.21 -2.88
CA VAL A 26 5.50 -5.76 -1.49
C VAL A 26 6.54 -4.69 -1.18
N GLY A 27 6.10 -3.61 -0.53
CA GLY A 27 6.99 -2.60 0.05
C GLY A 27 7.38 -2.91 1.50
N ILE A 28 8.09 -2.00 2.16
CA ILE A 28 8.43 -2.10 3.59
C ILE A 28 7.35 -1.44 4.45
N GLY A 29 7.26 -1.81 5.74
CA GLY A 29 6.32 -1.22 6.69
C GLY A 29 4.91 -1.80 6.59
N ALA A 30 3.89 -0.94 6.54
CA ALA A 30 2.48 -1.36 6.56
C ALA A 30 2.09 -2.33 5.41
N PRO A 31 2.53 -2.14 4.15
CA PRO A 31 2.35 -3.14 3.09
C PRO A 31 2.89 -4.53 3.45
N SER A 32 4.12 -4.59 3.97
CA SER A 32 4.77 -5.85 4.38
C SER A 32 3.99 -6.53 5.50
N ALA A 33 3.52 -5.75 6.47
CA ALA A 33 2.70 -6.26 7.57
C ALA A 33 1.36 -6.82 7.08
N ALA A 34 0.68 -6.15 6.15
CA ALA A 34 -0.59 -6.61 5.59
C ALA A 34 -0.42 -7.91 4.80
N CYS A 35 0.59 -7.98 3.92
CA CYS A 35 0.88 -9.16 3.12
C CYS A 35 1.24 -10.38 3.99
N ASN A 36 2.08 -10.17 5.01
CA ASN A 36 2.46 -11.25 5.93
C ASN A 36 1.33 -11.64 6.87
N LEU A 37 0.47 -10.71 7.28
CA LEU A 37 -0.74 -11.05 8.03
C LEU A 37 -1.68 -11.92 7.18
N ALA A 38 -1.90 -11.57 5.91
CA ALA A 38 -2.70 -12.39 5.00
C ALA A 38 -2.09 -13.79 4.85
N ARG A 39 -0.78 -13.89 4.60
CA ARG A 39 -0.04 -15.15 4.51
C ARG A 39 -0.17 -16.02 5.76
N LEU A 40 -0.14 -15.42 6.94
CA LEU A 40 -0.21 -16.14 8.22
C LEU A 40 -1.64 -16.44 8.69
N THR A 41 -2.66 -16.04 7.91
CA THR A 41 -4.07 -16.25 8.26
C THR A 41 -4.83 -16.95 7.13
N HIS A 42 -5.43 -16.17 6.23
CA HIS A 42 -6.41 -16.64 5.26
C HIS A 42 -5.85 -16.87 3.85
N ALA A 43 -4.61 -16.44 3.58
CA ALA A 43 -3.98 -16.50 2.26
C ALA A 43 -2.60 -17.20 2.30
N PRO A 44 -2.49 -18.45 2.79
CA PRO A 44 -1.21 -19.11 3.02
C PRO A 44 -0.32 -19.29 1.78
N ASP A 45 -0.92 -19.36 0.58
CA ASP A 45 -0.20 -19.57 -0.68
C ASP A 45 0.09 -18.28 -1.45
N ILE A 46 -0.17 -17.11 -0.84
CA ILE A 46 0.14 -15.81 -1.45
C ILE A 46 1.62 -15.71 -1.77
N THR A 47 1.95 -15.26 -2.99
CA THR A 47 3.34 -15.09 -3.42
C THR A 47 3.80 -13.68 -3.11
N LEU A 48 4.78 -13.52 -2.22
CA LEU A 48 5.37 -12.21 -1.90
C LEU A 48 6.65 -12.00 -2.69
N ILE A 49 6.75 -10.85 -3.33
CA ILE A 49 7.88 -10.41 -4.15
C ILE A 49 8.35 -9.06 -3.65
N TYR A 50 9.66 -8.88 -3.43
CA TYR A 50 10.25 -7.60 -3.02
C TYR A 50 11.19 -7.05 -4.09
N GLU A 51 11.33 -5.73 -4.15
CA GLU A 51 12.04 -5.03 -5.24
C GLU A 51 13.52 -5.40 -5.38
N SER A 52 14.13 -5.94 -4.31
CA SER A 52 15.52 -6.39 -4.27
C SER A 52 15.80 -7.66 -5.07
N GLY A 53 14.76 -8.37 -5.52
CA GLY A 53 14.92 -9.57 -6.35
C GLY A 53 14.33 -10.85 -5.75
N THR A 54 13.80 -10.81 -4.53
CA THR A 54 13.34 -12.01 -3.83
C THR A 54 11.95 -12.43 -4.28
N ILE A 55 11.80 -13.70 -4.64
CA ILE A 55 10.56 -14.30 -5.18
C ILE A 55 10.05 -15.36 -4.21
N GLY A 56 8.76 -15.29 -3.86
CA GLY A 56 8.13 -16.25 -2.97
C GLY A 56 8.62 -16.14 -1.53
N THR A 57 8.92 -14.92 -1.09
CA THR A 57 9.51 -14.61 0.21
C THR A 57 8.53 -14.87 1.35
N ALA A 58 8.99 -15.55 2.41
CA ALA A 58 8.17 -16.00 3.53
C ALA A 58 8.74 -15.55 4.90
N PRO A 59 8.94 -14.25 5.13
CA PRO A 59 9.75 -13.77 6.25
C PRO A 59 9.06 -14.00 7.61
N GLN A 60 9.81 -14.44 8.62
CA GLN A 60 9.33 -14.69 9.99
C GLN A 60 9.25 -13.41 10.83
N VAL A 61 10.02 -12.40 10.45
CA VAL A 61 10.02 -11.04 10.98
C VAL A 61 9.83 -10.04 9.85
N LEU A 62 9.31 -8.85 10.14
CA LEU A 62 9.19 -7.83 9.10
C LEU A 62 10.56 -7.23 8.78
N PRO A 63 10.96 -7.18 7.50
CA PRO A 63 12.25 -6.63 7.08
C PRO A 63 12.33 -5.12 7.38
N LEU A 64 13.52 -4.65 7.76
CA LEU A 64 13.78 -3.20 7.95
C LEU A 64 13.93 -2.45 6.62
N SER A 65 14.38 -3.17 5.60
CA SER A 65 14.69 -2.64 4.27
C SER A 65 14.47 -3.71 3.23
N ILE A 66 14.32 -3.31 1.98
CA ILE A 66 14.29 -4.24 0.83
C ILE A 66 15.61 -5.01 0.69
N GLY A 67 16.72 -4.51 1.24
CA GLY A 67 18.01 -5.21 1.30
C GLY A 67 18.25 -6.08 2.54
N ASP A 68 17.23 -6.28 3.38
CA ASP A 68 17.33 -7.10 4.59
C ASP A 68 17.55 -8.58 4.24
N GLY A 69 18.49 -9.24 4.92
CA GLY A 69 18.87 -10.64 4.68
C GLY A 69 17.71 -11.62 4.89
N GLU A 70 16.79 -11.30 5.80
CA GLU A 70 15.57 -12.08 6.07
C GLU A 70 14.77 -12.34 4.77
N LEU A 71 14.80 -11.39 3.83
CA LEU A 71 14.11 -11.54 2.56
C LEU A 71 14.75 -12.59 1.67
N CYS A 72 16.08 -12.67 1.64
CA CYS A 72 16.79 -13.66 0.84
C CYS A 72 16.72 -15.05 1.48
N ASP A 73 16.87 -15.12 2.80
CA ASP A 73 16.92 -16.39 3.55
C ASP A 73 15.60 -17.18 3.47
N THR A 74 14.48 -16.49 3.26
CA THR A 74 13.15 -17.08 3.16
C THR A 74 12.57 -17.10 1.76
N ALA A 75 13.32 -16.65 0.75
CA ALA A 75 12.89 -16.66 -0.65
C ALA A 75 13.00 -18.06 -1.27
N VAL A 76 12.12 -18.35 -2.23
CA VAL A 76 12.27 -19.52 -3.11
C VAL A 76 13.47 -19.35 -4.02
N THR A 77 13.66 -18.13 -4.52
CA THR A 77 14.82 -17.74 -5.32
C THR A 77 15.02 -16.23 -5.28
N THR A 78 16.25 -15.79 -5.59
CA THR A 78 16.59 -14.38 -5.77
C THR A 78 17.04 -14.15 -7.21
N VAL A 79 16.46 -13.14 -7.86
CA VAL A 79 16.79 -12.75 -9.24
C VAL A 79 17.42 -11.35 -9.25
N PRO A 80 18.22 -10.99 -10.28
CA PRO A 80 18.71 -9.62 -10.42
C PRO A 80 17.56 -8.61 -10.57
N VAL A 81 17.73 -7.41 -10.01
CA VAL A 81 16.74 -6.32 -10.11
C VAL A 81 16.27 -6.05 -11.56
N PRO A 82 17.14 -6.06 -12.60
CA PRO A 82 16.66 -5.92 -13.97
C PRO A 82 15.65 -6.99 -14.41
N GLU A 83 15.80 -8.25 -13.95
CA GLU A 83 14.85 -9.32 -14.22
C GLU A 83 13.54 -9.12 -13.45
N MET A 84 13.62 -8.70 -12.18
CA MET A 84 12.45 -8.35 -11.37
C MET A 84 11.55 -7.34 -12.10
N PHE A 85 12.13 -6.25 -12.59
CA PHE A 85 11.34 -5.21 -13.27
C PHE A 85 10.89 -5.63 -14.68
N ARG A 86 11.74 -6.30 -15.46
CA ARG A 86 11.41 -6.63 -16.87
C ARG A 86 10.53 -7.87 -17.01
N TYR A 87 10.89 -8.96 -16.36
CA TYR A 87 10.21 -10.24 -16.54
C TYR A 87 9.01 -10.38 -15.61
N TRP A 88 9.17 -10.05 -14.32
CA TRP A 88 8.09 -10.22 -13.34
C TRP A 88 7.08 -9.09 -13.41
N LEU A 89 7.53 -7.84 -13.22
CA LEU A 89 6.64 -6.69 -13.18
C LEU A 89 6.09 -6.30 -14.57
N GLN A 90 6.95 -5.85 -15.49
CA GLN A 90 6.54 -5.43 -16.84
C GLN A 90 6.01 -6.59 -17.69
N GLY A 91 6.39 -7.83 -17.37
CA GLY A 91 5.82 -9.03 -17.97
C GLY A 91 4.42 -9.40 -17.47
N GLY A 92 3.81 -8.59 -16.59
CA GLY A 92 2.41 -8.71 -16.18
C GLY A 92 2.13 -9.81 -15.14
N ARG A 93 3.15 -10.32 -14.45
CA ARG A 93 3.02 -11.43 -13.49
C ARG A 93 2.61 -10.98 -12.09
N ILE A 94 2.66 -9.67 -11.82
CA ILE A 94 2.29 -9.07 -10.54
C ILE A 94 0.80 -8.75 -10.54
N THR A 95 0.02 -9.42 -9.68
CA THR A 95 -1.41 -9.16 -9.56
C THR A 95 -1.68 -7.89 -8.77
N VAL A 96 -0.95 -7.68 -7.66
CA VAL A 96 -1.14 -6.53 -6.76
C VAL A 96 0.20 -5.85 -6.49
N GLY A 97 0.30 -4.56 -6.78
CA GLY A 97 1.40 -3.72 -6.31
C GLY A 97 0.99 -2.88 -5.11
N PHE A 98 1.71 -2.98 -4.00
CA PHE A 98 1.47 -2.10 -2.85
C PHE A 98 2.31 -0.84 -2.93
N LEU A 99 1.68 0.32 -2.71
CA LEU A 99 2.36 1.61 -2.67
C LEU A 99 1.96 2.42 -1.42
N GLY A 100 2.88 3.26 -0.97
CA GLY A 100 2.63 4.34 -0.02
C GLY A 100 2.76 5.70 -0.70
N ALA A 101 2.44 6.77 0.01
CA ALA A 101 2.55 8.13 -0.52
C ALA A 101 2.95 9.14 0.56
N ALA A 102 3.62 10.22 0.15
CA ALA A 102 3.79 11.42 0.97
C ALA A 102 2.67 12.43 0.70
N GLN A 103 2.32 12.62 -0.58
CA GLN A 103 1.06 13.25 -1.00
C GLN A 103 0.31 12.31 -1.95
N LEU A 104 -1.00 12.34 -1.83
CA LEU A 104 -1.97 11.62 -2.64
C LEU A 104 -3.05 12.62 -3.05
N ASP A 105 -3.53 12.52 -4.29
CA ASP A 105 -4.75 13.23 -4.72
C ASP A 105 -5.95 12.29 -4.88
N ARG A 106 -7.09 12.88 -5.21
CA ARG A 106 -8.37 12.17 -5.38
C ARG A 106 -8.38 11.11 -6.48
N PHE A 107 -7.42 11.10 -7.41
CA PHE A 107 -7.31 10.10 -8.48
C PHE A 107 -6.24 9.06 -8.18
N GLY A 108 -5.67 9.08 -6.97
CA GLY A 108 -4.62 8.16 -6.55
C GLY A 108 -3.26 8.43 -7.19
N ASN A 109 -3.03 9.66 -7.67
CA ASN A 109 -1.68 10.05 -8.09
C ASN A 109 -0.82 10.26 -6.85
N ILE A 110 0.41 9.74 -6.89
CA ILE A 110 1.29 9.66 -5.73
C ILE A 110 2.51 10.56 -5.93
N ASN A 111 2.82 11.31 -4.88
CA ASN A 111 4.09 12.01 -4.74
C ASN A 111 4.91 11.41 -3.60
N THR A 112 6.14 11.03 -3.92
CA THR A 112 7.19 10.65 -2.97
C THR A 112 8.53 11.29 -3.32
N THR A 113 8.54 12.35 -4.15
CA THR A 113 9.77 12.97 -4.70
C THR A 113 10.08 14.33 -4.08
N VAL A 114 9.18 15.31 -4.17
CA VAL A 114 9.41 16.69 -3.67
C VAL A 114 8.10 17.33 -3.22
N VAL A 115 8.14 18.15 -2.18
CA VAL A 115 7.04 19.05 -1.79
C VAL A 115 7.46 20.49 -2.09
N GLY A 116 6.58 21.24 -2.78
CA GLY A 116 6.90 22.55 -3.36
C GLY A 116 7.52 22.49 -4.76
N ASP A 117 8.19 23.57 -5.17
CA ASP A 117 8.84 23.67 -6.49
C ASP A 117 9.92 22.59 -6.67
N TYR A 118 10.01 21.99 -7.86
CA TYR A 118 10.96 20.91 -8.10
C TYR A 118 12.42 21.37 -8.06
N ASN A 119 12.72 22.57 -8.58
CA ASN A 119 14.08 23.09 -8.65
C ASN A 119 14.53 23.73 -7.32
N ALA A 120 13.58 24.14 -6.48
CA ALA A 120 13.80 24.66 -5.14
C ALA A 120 12.80 24.05 -4.12
N PRO A 121 12.92 22.75 -3.80
CA PRO A 121 11.92 22.06 -2.99
C PRO A 121 11.93 22.53 -1.55
N LYS A 122 10.73 22.68 -0.98
CA LYS A 122 10.58 22.91 0.46
C LYS A 122 10.98 21.67 1.26
N VAL A 123 10.64 20.49 0.74
CA VAL A 123 11.04 19.20 1.31
C VAL A 123 11.45 18.26 0.18
N ARG A 124 12.64 17.67 0.28
CA ARG A 124 13.06 16.54 -0.58
C ARG A 124 12.65 15.23 0.08
N LEU A 125 11.98 14.38 -0.66
CA LEU A 125 11.52 13.06 -0.22
C LEU A 125 12.43 11.97 -0.81
N PRO A 126 12.30 10.70 -0.36
CA PRO A 126 13.17 9.60 -0.80
C PRO A 126 13.22 9.37 -2.33
N GLY A 127 12.18 9.76 -3.07
CA GLY A 127 12.10 9.61 -4.52
C GLY A 127 11.14 8.50 -4.96
N GLY A 128 11.22 8.14 -6.23
CA GLY A 128 10.33 7.13 -6.82
C GLY A 128 10.71 5.68 -6.51
N GLY A 129 12.01 5.37 -6.42
CA GLY A 129 12.45 3.96 -6.41
C GLY A 129 11.81 3.18 -7.56
N GLY A 130 11.30 1.98 -7.29
CA GLY A 130 10.51 1.21 -8.24
C GLY A 130 9.04 1.63 -8.40
N ALA A 131 8.52 2.54 -7.56
CA ALA A 131 7.09 2.85 -7.49
C ALA A 131 6.44 3.31 -8.82
N PRO A 132 7.10 4.11 -9.69
CA PRO A 132 6.51 4.53 -10.96
C PRO A 132 6.22 3.34 -11.89
N GLU A 133 7.14 2.37 -11.94
CA GLU A 133 6.99 1.14 -12.72
C GLU A 133 5.93 0.23 -12.11
N ILE A 134 5.91 0.10 -10.77
CA ILE A 134 4.92 -0.70 -10.05
C ILE A 134 3.52 -0.18 -10.36
N ALA A 135 3.31 1.15 -10.26
CA ALA A 135 2.04 1.82 -10.49
C ALA A 135 1.48 1.64 -11.92
N SER A 136 2.36 1.45 -12.90
CA SER A 136 1.99 1.34 -14.31
C SER A 136 1.84 -0.12 -14.76
N SER A 137 2.62 -1.03 -14.17
CA SER A 137 2.81 -2.40 -14.67
C SER A 137 2.18 -3.50 -13.81
N SER A 138 1.89 -3.25 -12.53
CA SER A 138 1.12 -4.21 -11.72
C SER A 138 -0.33 -4.24 -12.21
N GLN A 139 -0.97 -5.41 -12.23
CA GLN A 139 -2.35 -5.53 -12.74
C GLN A 139 -3.32 -4.59 -12.00
N GLN A 140 -3.15 -4.44 -10.69
CA GLN A 140 -3.81 -3.41 -9.89
C GLN A 140 -2.91 -2.91 -8.74
N ILE A 141 -3.28 -1.76 -8.17
CA ILE A 141 -2.52 -1.10 -7.10
C ILE A 141 -3.35 -0.95 -5.84
N PHE A 142 -2.79 -1.39 -4.72
CA PHE A 142 -3.30 -1.12 -3.39
C PHE A 142 -2.44 -0.05 -2.73
N ILE A 143 -3.07 0.99 -2.20
CA ILE A 143 -2.39 2.09 -1.50
C ILE A 143 -2.69 1.97 -0.01
N THR A 144 -1.64 2.02 0.81
CA THR A 144 -1.79 2.05 2.28
C THR A 144 -1.02 3.22 2.86
N MET A 145 -1.71 4.12 3.57
CA MET A 145 -1.07 5.27 4.20
C MET A 145 -1.94 5.89 5.28
N LYS A 146 -1.31 6.56 6.25
CA LYS A 146 -2.05 7.36 7.23
C LYS A 146 -2.65 8.60 6.57
N GLN A 147 -3.91 8.86 6.89
CA GLN A 147 -4.66 9.99 6.37
C GLN A 147 -4.31 11.26 7.15
N SER A 148 -4.02 12.34 6.43
CA SER A 148 -3.76 13.65 7.04
C SER A 148 -3.91 14.75 6.01
N LYS A 149 -4.26 15.96 6.46
CA LYS A 149 -4.49 17.10 5.55
C LYS A 149 -3.27 17.49 4.71
N ARG A 150 -2.07 17.15 5.19
CA ARG A 150 -0.80 17.35 4.45
C ARG A 150 -0.54 16.28 3.40
N SER A 151 -1.11 15.08 3.57
CA SER A 151 -0.88 13.93 2.69
C SER A 151 -2.03 13.70 1.72
N PHE A 152 -3.24 14.15 2.03
CA PHE A 152 -4.40 14.11 1.14
C PHE A 152 -4.64 15.53 0.61
N VAL A 153 -4.06 15.86 -0.54
CA VAL A 153 -4.07 17.20 -1.12
C VAL A 153 -4.92 17.28 -2.40
N PRO A 154 -5.56 18.43 -2.71
CA PRO A 154 -6.33 18.59 -3.96
C PRO A 154 -5.53 18.33 -5.23
N LYS A 155 -4.22 18.63 -5.17
CA LYS A 155 -3.26 18.49 -6.24
C LYS A 155 -1.90 18.20 -5.62
N ILE A 156 -1.24 17.15 -6.08
CA ILE A 156 0.13 16.84 -5.66
C ILE A 156 1.13 17.81 -6.30
N ASP A 157 2.24 18.05 -5.61
CA ASP A 157 3.29 18.95 -6.11
C ASP A 157 4.12 18.31 -7.23
N PHE A 158 4.25 16.98 -7.23
CA PHE A 158 5.03 16.23 -8.21
C PHE A 158 4.40 14.85 -8.48
N PHE A 159 4.31 14.46 -9.75
CA PHE A 159 3.85 13.13 -10.15
C PHE A 159 5.01 12.14 -10.08
N THR A 160 5.11 11.43 -8.96
CA THR A 160 6.08 10.34 -8.84
C THR A 160 5.53 9.06 -9.45
N SER A 161 4.34 8.64 -9.02
CA SER A 161 3.70 7.41 -9.53
C SER A 161 2.31 7.73 -10.06
N PHE A 162 2.03 7.30 -11.28
CA PHE A 162 0.81 7.64 -12.01
C PHE A 162 -0.39 6.82 -11.50
N GLY A 163 -1.38 7.52 -10.95
CA GLY A 163 -2.65 6.93 -10.53
C GLY A 163 -3.62 6.86 -11.71
N HIS A 164 -4.81 7.43 -11.55
CA HIS A 164 -5.76 7.63 -12.66
C HIS A 164 -5.56 8.96 -13.40
N GLY A 165 -4.47 9.69 -13.12
CA GLY A 165 -4.14 10.93 -13.79
C GLY A 165 -5.21 12.00 -13.56
N ASN A 166 -6.06 12.21 -14.56
CA ASN A 166 -7.14 13.21 -14.54
C ASN A 166 -8.52 12.56 -14.34
N GLY A 167 -8.55 11.26 -14.05
CA GLY A 167 -9.76 10.46 -13.98
C GLY A 167 -10.17 9.86 -15.33
N GLY A 168 -11.34 9.20 -15.36
CA GLY A 168 -11.94 8.68 -16.58
C GLY A 168 -11.06 7.69 -17.33
N SER A 169 -10.81 7.98 -18.62
CA SER A 169 -10.03 7.16 -19.56
C SER A 169 -8.53 7.49 -19.58
N HIS A 170 -8.03 8.39 -18.73
CA HIS A 170 -6.68 8.95 -18.92
C HIS A 170 -5.56 7.89 -18.94
N ARG A 171 -5.68 6.80 -18.16
CA ARG A 171 -4.74 5.67 -18.24
C ARG A 171 -4.77 5.00 -19.61
N GLN A 172 -5.97 4.71 -20.13
CA GLN A 172 -6.16 4.08 -21.43
C GLN A 172 -5.68 4.97 -22.57
N ASP A 173 -5.90 6.28 -22.49
CA ASP A 173 -5.47 7.26 -23.48
C ASP A 173 -3.93 7.33 -23.60
N LEU A 174 -3.21 6.97 -22.53
CA LEU A 174 -1.75 6.86 -22.49
C LEU A 174 -1.24 5.44 -22.82
N GLY A 175 -2.13 4.51 -23.17
CA GLY A 175 -1.78 3.11 -23.45
C GLY A 175 -1.49 2.26 -22.21
N ILE A 176 -1.79 2.76 -21.01
CA ILE A 176 -1.64 2.01 -19.76
C ILE A 176 -2.90 1.16 -19.55
N THR A 177 -2.77 -0.16 -19.70
CA THR A 177 -3.91 -1.10 -19.70
C THR A 177 -4.21 -1.72 -18.34
N THR A 178 -3.34 -1.53 -17.35
CA THR A 178 -3.55 -2.01 -15.98
C THR A 178 -4.63 -1.21 -15.25
N ALA A 179 -5.24 -1.81 -14.23
CA ALA A 179 -6.35 -1.20 -13.50
C ALA A 179 -5.93 0.05 -12.70
N GLY A 180 -4.64 0.23 -12.40
CA GLY A 180 -4.13 1.32 -11.57
C GLY A 180 -4.59 1.20 -10.10
N PRO A 181 -4.67 2.31 -9.35
CA PRO A 181 -5.18 2.32 -7.98
C PRO A 181 -6.61 1.76 -7.91
N SER A 182 -6.78 0.59 -7.30
CA SER A 182 -8.08 -0.09 -7.15
C SER A 182 -8.56 -0.12 -5.70
N LEU A 183 -7.65 0.09 -4.75
CA LEU A 183 -7.93 0.12 -3.33
C LEU A 183 -7.02 1.14 -2.64
N LEU A 184 -7.61 1.95 -1.76
CA LEU A 184 -6.86 2.75 -0.80
C LEU A 184 -7.38 2.43 0.60
N VAL A 185 -6.47 2.02 1.49
CA VAL A 185 -6.77 1.74 2.89
C VAL A 185 -5.99 2.73 3.75
N THR A 186 -6.70 3.51 4.54
CA THR A 186 -6.10 4.43 5.51
C THR A 186 -6.28 3.91 6.93
N ASP A 187 -5.77 4.65 7.91
CA ASP A 187 -6.09 4.44 9.33
C ASP A 187 -7.53 4.85 9.69
N MET A 188 -8.32 5.34 8.73
CA MET A 188 -9.66 5.87 8.94
C MET A 188 -10.75 5.20 8.09
N ALA A 189 -10.42 4.73 6.88
CA ALA A 189 -11.42 4.28 5.93
C ALA A 189 -10.85 3.38 4.82
N VAL A 190 -11.77 2.70 4.11
CA VAL A 190 -11.48 2.02 2.85
C VAL A 190 -12.11 2.81 1.71
N TRP A 191 -11.33 3.02 0.65
CA TRP A 191 -11.67 3.78 -0.54
C TRP A 191 -11.50 2.93 -1.79
N ARG A 192 -12.35 3.16 -2.79
CA ARG A 192 -12.21 2.60 -4.14
C ARG A 192 -12.43 3.67 -5.20
N PRO A 193 -11.76 3.59 -6.36
CA PRO A 193 -12.06 4.50 -7.45
C PRO A 193 -13.49 4.27 -7.94
N ASP A 194 -14.23 5.35 -8.16
CA ASP A 194 -15.49 5.29 -8.87
C ASP A 194 -15.27 4.67 -10.27
N PRO A 195 -16.12 3.73 -10.73
CA PRO A 195 -15.87 2.98 -11.96
C PRO A 195 -15.80 3.87 -13.22
N VAL A 196 -16.46 5.04 -13.21
CA VAL A 196 -16.53 5.95 -14.36
C VAL A 196 -15.51 7.07 -14.25
N THR A 197 -15.57 7.86 -13.18
CA THR A 197 -14.76 9.05 -12.95
C THR A 197 -13.36 8.73 -12.45
N LYS A 198 -13.16 7.56 -11.84
CA LYS A 198 -11.94 7.15 -11.13
C LYS A 198 -11.56 8.01 -9.92
N GLU A 199 -12.45 8.89 -9.47
CA GLU A 199 -12.27 9.61 -8.20
C GLU A 199 -12.43 8.62 -7.03
N PHE A 200 -11.52 8.67 -6.06
CA PHE A 200 -11.62 7.84 -4.86
C PHE A 200 -12.90 8.19 -4.08
N THR A 201 -13.68 7.14 -3.84
CA THR A 201 -14.94 7.17 -3.10
C THR A 201 -14.81 6.30 -1.85
N VAL A 202 -15.19 6.82 -0.69
CA VAL A 202 -15.23 6.09 0.57
C VAL A 202 -16.30 5.01 0.49
N ILE A 203 -15.91 3.76 0.68
CA ILE A 203 -16.84 2.62 0.70
C ILE A 203 -17.11 2.14 2.13
N SER A 204 -16.19 2.39 3.06
CA SER A 204 -16.44 2.13 4.47
C SER A 204 -15.59 3.02 5.38
N LEU A 205 -16.14 3.40 6.52
CA LEU A 205 -15.39 4.03 7.62
C LEU A 205 -14.94 2.97 8.61
N HIS A 206 -13.80 3.17 9.25
CA HIS A 206 -13.36 2.29 10.33
C HIS A 206 -14.18 2.55 11.61
N PRO A 207 -14.29 1.57 12.52
CA PRO A 207 -15.11 1.72 13.72
C PRO A 207 -14.73 2.96 14.53
N GLY A 208 -15.74 3.80 14.80
CA GLY A 208 -15.59 5.04 15.56
C GLY A 208 -15.10 6.26 14.78
N VAL A 209 -14.81 6.13 13.48
CA VAL A 209 -14.45 7.27 12.61
C VAL A 209 -15.71 7.99 12.16
N THR A 210 -15.74 9.31 12.30
CA THR A 210 -16.86 10.15 11.86
C THR A 210 -16.59 10.82 10.52
N LEU A 211 -17.66 11.30 9.87
CA LEU A 211 -17.55 12.12 8.64
C LEU A 211 -16.77 13.42 8.88
N GLN A 212 -16.81 13.95 10.11
CA GLN A 212 -16.07 15.16 10.48
C GLN A 212 -14.56 14.87 10.52
N ASP A 213 -14.15 13.75 11.13
CA ASP A 213 -12.73 13.35 11.17
C ASP A 213 -12.17 13.20 9.75
N MET A 214 -12.98 12.64 8.83
CA MET A 214 -12.63 12.53 7.42
C MET A 214 -12.48 13.91 6.76
N ALA A 215 -13.44 14.82 6.95
CA ALA A 215 -13.39 16.18 6.40
C ALA A 215 -12.19 16.99 6.91
N ASP A 216 -11.77 16.76 8.16
CA ASP A 216 -10.63 17.45 8.77
C ASP A 216 -9.28 16.98 8.24
N THR A 217 -9.23 15.79 7.64
CA THR A 217 -7.98 15.15 7.20
C THR A 217 -7.82 15.04 5.68
N VAL A 218 -8.84 15.41 4.89
CA VAL A 218 -8.79 15.37 3.42
C VAL A 218 -8.86 16.78 2.84
N GLY A 219 -7.97 17.09 1.90
CA GLY A 219 -7.87 18.42 1.29
C GLY A 219 -8.91 18.71 0.20
N TRP A 220 -9.63 17.70 -0.30
CA TRP A 220 -10.67 17.82 -1.33
C TRP A 220 -12.05 17.39 -0.81
N THR A 221 -13.09 17.64 -1.60
CA THR A 221 -14.46 17.19 -1.29
C THR A 221 -14.58 15.68 -1.39
N ILE A 222 -14.87 15.02 -0.28
CA ILE A 222 -14.97 13.57 -0.21
C ILE A 222 -16.26 13.08 -0.88
N ARG A 223 -16.13 12.01 -1.68
CA ARG A 223 -17.25 11.21 -2.17
C ARG A 223 -17.47 10.01 -1.27
N TYR A 224 -18.72 9.74 -0.93
CA TYR A 224 -19.13 8.58 -0.15
C TYR A 224 -20.06 7.71 -1.00
N SER A 225 -19.89 6.40 -0.91
CA SER A 225 -20.78 5.44 -1.55
C SER A 225 -22.17 5.50 -0.92
N ASP A 226 -23.23 5.39 -1.73
CA ASP A 226 -24.61 5.27 -1.21
C ASP A 226 -24.79 4.02 -0.33
N ALA A 227 -23.99 2.98 -0.59
CA ALA A 227 -23.92 1.75 0.17
C ALA A 227 -22.75 1.73 1.18
N MET A 228 -22.34 2.90 1.68
CA MET A 228 -21.24 2.98 2.65
C MET A 228 -21.58 2.18 3.92
N THR A 229 -20.61 1.39 4.38
CA THR A 229 -20.75 0.56 5.58
C THR A 229 -19.71 0.95 6.64
N GLU A 230 -19.84 0.37 7.83
CA GLU A 230 -18.71 0.34 8.77
C GLU A 230 -17.80 -0.84 8.43
N THR A 231 -16.50 -0.62 8.49
CA THR A 231 -15.49 -1.66 8.27
C THR A 231 -15.56 -2.64 9.44
N PRO A 232 -15.67 -3.97 9.21
CA PRO A 232 -15.71 -4.92 10.31
C PRO A 232 -14.46 -4.80 11.19
N ALA A 233 -14.65 -4.77 12.52
CA ALA A 233 -13.53 -4.75 13.45
C ALA A 233 -12.58 -5.95 13.24
N PRO A 234 -11.29 -5.84 13.60
CA PRO A 234 -10.37 -6.96 13.60
C PRO A 234 -10.85 -8.08 14.53
N THR A 235 -10.74 -9.32 14.07
CA THR A 235 -10.99 -10.51 14.88
C THR A 235 -9.86 -10.72 15.89
N ALA A 236 -10.12 -11.55 16.91
CA ALA A 236 -9.10 -11.90 17.90
C ALA A 236 -7.88 -12.60 17.24
N GLU A 237 -8.12 -13.51 16.29
CA GLU A 237 -7.08 -14.22 15.55
C GLU A 237 -6.20 -13.27 14.74
N GLU A 238 -6.79 -12.34 13.98
CA GLU A 238 -6.04 -11.36 13.19
C GLU A 238 -5.15 -10.47 14.08
N LEU A 239 -5.67 -10.04 15.23
CA LEU A 239 -4.90 -9.23 16.18
C LEU A 239 -3.79 -10.05 16.84
N GLU A 240 -4.05 -11.29 17.23
CA GLU A 240 -3.06 -12.18 17.83
C GLU A 240 -1.89 -12.42 16.86
N VAL A 241 -2.17 -12.80 15.62
CA VAL A 241 -1.16 -13.06 14.58
C VAL A 241 -0.37 -11.78 14.27
N LEU A 242 -1.04 -10.64 14.09
CA LEU A 242 -0.36 -9.37 13.80
C LEU A 242 0.53 -8.91 14.95
N ARG A 243 0.05 -9.00 16.19
CA ARG A 243 0.81 -8.61 17.39
C ARG A 243 1.99 -9.55 17.62
N ALA A 244 1.81 -10.86 17.41
CA ALA A 244 2.90 -11.83 17.49
C ALA A 244 3.99 -11.55 16.45
N LEU A 245 3.61 -11.25 15.20
CA LEU A 245 4.55 -10.88 14.14
C LEU A 245 5.33 -9.61 14.52
N LYS A 246 4.65 -8.57 15.00
CA LYS A 246 5.29 -7.32 15.46
C LYS A 246 6.21 -7.55 16.65
N ALA A 247 5.81 -8.38 17.62
CA ALA A 247 6.63 -8.69 18.80
C ALA A 247 7.92 -9.42 18.42
N ARG A 248 7.85 -10.43 17.54
CA ARG A 248 9.05 -11.13 17.02
C ARG A 248 9.96 -10.17 16.25
N THR A 249 9.37 -9.31 15.41
CA THR A 249 10.09 -8.28 14.65
C THR A 249 10.86 -7.35 15.60
N GLN A 250 10.20 -6.82 16.63
CA GLN A 250 10.85 -5.95 17.61
C GLN A 250 11.98 -6.65 18.36
N ALA A 251 11.78 -7.92 18.72
CA ALA A 251 12.79 -8.71 19.44
C ALA A 251 14.03 -8.99 18.57
N ALA A 252 13.86 -9.24 17.27
CA ALA A 252 14.97 -9.43 16.35
C ALA A 252 15.80 -8.15 16.19
N HIS A 253 15.15 -7.03 15.88
CA HIS A 253 15.83 -5.76 15.61
C HIS A 253 16.46 -5.12 16.84
N ASN A 254 15.96 -5.43 18.04
CA ASN A 254 16.60 -4.99 19.29
C ASN A 254 17.88 -5.78 19.63
N ARG A 255 18.00 -7.04 19.17
CA ARG A 255 19.19 -7.87 19.44
C ARG A 255 20.39 -7.42 18.62
N GLU A 256 20.16 -7.00 17.38
CA GLU A 256 21.23 -6.53 16.47
C GLU A 256 21.85 -5.19 16.90
N VAL A 257 21.11 -4.35 17.63
CA VAL A 257 21.63 -3.08 18.17
C VAL A 257 22.48 -3.30 19.43
N ALA A 258 22.34 -4.45 20.09
CA ALA A 258 23.04 -4.78 21.34
C ALA A 258 24.32 -5.61 21.14
N SER A 259 24.61 -6.04 19.90
CA SER A 259 25.81 -6.78 19.49
C SER A 259 26.84 -5.90 18.81
#